data_AF-A0A3C1CXZ9-F1
#
_entry.id   AF-A0A3C1CXZ9-F1
#
_cell.length_a   1.000
_cell.length_b   1.000
_cell.length_c   1.000
_cell.angle_alpha   90.00
_cell.angle_beta   90.00
_cell.angle_gamma   90.00
#
_symmetry.space_group_name_H-M   'P 1'
#
loop_
_entity.id
_entity.type
_entity.pdbx_description
1 polymer ?
#
loop_
_entity_poly.entity_id
_entity_poly.type
_entity_poly.pdbx_seq_one_letter_code
_entity_poly.pdbx_strand_id
1 'polypeptide(L)' 'TLSAGYDIRHGLIGPGVYASHNYERSHIDGVRNTYELVRAYVQR' A
#
# COMPACT_ATOMS: atom_id res chain seq x y z
N THR A 1 -9.20 -12.62 21.83
CA THR A 1 -9.85 -11.31 22.05
C THR A 1 -9.61 -10.44 20.84
N LEU A 2 -10.63 -9.74 20.35
CA LEU A 2 -10.47 -8.76 19.26
C LEU A 2 -9.87 -7.47 19.86
N SER A 3 -8.91 -6.83 19.19
CA SER A 3 -8.35 -5.54 19.59
C SER A 3 -8.65 -4.49 18.51
N ALA A 4 -8.92 -3.26 18.95
CA ALA A 4 -9.12 -2.13 18.04
C ALA A 4 -7.76 -1.57 17.58
N GLY A 5 -7.77 -0.84 16.45
CA GLY A 5 -6.60 -0.11 15.96
C GLY A 5 -6.22 1.09 16.83
N TYR A 6 -5.06 1.69 16.55
CA TYR A 6 -4.56 2.86 17.27
C TYR A 6 -5.21 4.17 16.80
N ASP A 7 -5.38 5.12 17.71
CA ASP A 7 -5.80 6.49 17.39
C ASP A 7 -4.62 7.30 16.83
N ILE A 8 -4.35 7.12 15.54
CA ILE A 8 -3.27 7.78 14.81
C ILE A 8 -3.74 8.22 13.43
N ARG A 9 -3.12 9.26 12.88
CA ARG A 9 -3.35 9.64 11.49
C ARG A 9 -2.83 8.53 10.58
N HIS A 10 -3.69 8.01 9.72
CA HIS A 10 -3.36 6.93 8.79
C HIS A 10 -3.88 7.23 7.39
N GLY A 11 -3.24 6.65 6.39
CA GLY A 11 -3.67 6.71 4.99
C GLY A 11 -3.42 5.37 4.30
N LEU A 12 -4.33 4.96 3.43
CA LEU A 12 -4.15 3.79 2.59
C LEU A 12 -3.52 4.22 1.27
N ILE A 13 -2.43 3.58 0.88
CA ILE A 13 -1.79 3.79 -0.42
C ILE A 13 -1.25 2.46 -0.95
N GLY A 14 -1.33 2.28 -2.26
CA GLY A 14 -0.86 1.07 -2.93
C GLY A 14 -0.94 1.20 -4.45
N PRO A 15 -0.28 0.30 -5.19
CA PRO A 15 -0.40 0.26 -6.64
C PRO A 15 -1.81 -0.18 -7.06
N GLY A 16 -2.26 0.27 -8.23
CA GLY A 16 -3.48 -0.25 -8.82
C GLY A 16 -3.35 -1.74 -9.14
N VAL A 17 -4.37 -2.53 -8.78
CA VAL A 17 -4.48 -3.97 -9.06
C VAL A 17 -5.63 -4.20 -10.01
N TYR A 18 -5.40 -4.95 -11.09
CA TYR A 18 -6.45 -5.46 -11.95
C TYR A 18 -6.94 -6.82 -11.46
N ALA A 19 -8.27 -7.01 -11.48
CA ALA A 19 -8.94 -8.25 -11.06
C ALA A 19 -8.61 -8.67 -9.61
N SER A 20 -8.70 -7.73 -8.67
CA SER A 20 -8.72 -8.05 -7.23
C SER A 20 -9.81 -9.10 -6.98
N HIS A 21 -9.46 -10.25 -6.41
CA HIS A 21 -10.31 -11.45 -6.27
C HIS A 21 -10.32 -12.47 -7.44
N ASN A 22 -9.37 -12.41 -8.39
CA ASN A 22 -9.08 -13.53 -9.31
C ASN A 22 -7.56 -13.59 -9.65
N TYR A 23 -7.16 -13.80 -10.92
CA TYR A 23 -5.74 -13.68 -11.31
C TYR A 23 -5.29 -12.22 -11.32
N GLU A 24 -4.75 -11.78 -10.19
CA GLU A 24 -4.34 -10.39 -9.94
C GLU A 24 -3.13 -9.99 -10.78
N ARG A 25 -3.21 -8.79 -11.38
CA ARG A 25 -2.11 -8.21 -12.16
C ARG A 25 -1.91 -6.76 -11.77
N SER A 26 -0.66 -6.38 -11.58
CA SER A 26 -0.26 -5.01 -11.23
C SER A 26 0.88 -4.56 -12.14
N HIS A 27 0.96 -3.26 -12.42
CA HIS A 27 2.10 -2.73 -13.17
C HIS A 27 3.35 -2.74 -12.29
N ILE A 28 4.46 -3.24 -12.82
CA ILE A 28 5.73 -3.29 -12.07
C ILE A 28 6.18 -1.89 -11.64
N ASP A 29 5.94 -0.87 -12.47
CA ASP A 29 6.25 0.52 -12.12
C ASP A 29 5.35 1.05 -11.02
N GLY A 30 4.09 0.58 -10.94
CA GLY A 30 3.22 0.88 -9.81
C GLY A 30 3.82 0.40 -8.49
N VAL A 31 4.28 -0.85 -8.47
CA VAL A 31 4.93 -1.45 -7.29
C VAL A 31 6.19 -0.68 -6.91
N ARG A 32 7.07 -0.35 -7.88
CA ARG A 32 8.30 0.42 -7.65
C ARG A 32 8.03 1.81 -7.10
N ASN A 33 7.06 2.52 -7.67
CA ASN A 33 6.72 3.87 -7.22
C ASN A 33 6.10 3.87 -5.82
N THR A 34 5.27 2.87 -5.48
CA THR A 34 4.77 2.70 -4.11
C THR A 34 5.92 2.45 -3.12
N TYR A 35 6.91 1.63 -3.50
CA TYR A 35 8.09 1.39 -2.67
C TYR A 35 8.89 2.68 -2.41
N GLU A 36 9.24 3.44 -3.46
CA GLU A 36 9.99 4.70 -3.29
C GLU A 36 9.22 5.73 -2.46
N LEU A 37 7.89 5.78 -2.60
CA LEU A 37 7.05 6.66 -1.79
C LEU A 37 7.10 6.28 -0.29
N VAL A 38 6.96 5.00 0.05
CA VAL A 38 7.04 4.52 1.44
C VAL A 38 8.44 4.77 2.01
N ARG A 39 9.49 4.49 1.22
CA ARG A 39 10.87 4.75 1.60
C ARG A 39 11.08 6.24 1.92
N ALA A 40 10.60 7.14 1.07
CA ALA A 40 10.70 8.57 1.28
C ALA A 40 9.91 9.06 2.51
N TYR A 41 8.79 8.40 2.84
CA TYR A 41 8.00 8.71 4.04
C TYR A 41 8.70 8.28 5.34
N VAL A 42 9.36 7.12 5.35
CA VAL A 42 10.04 6.58 6.54
C VAL A 42 11.41 7.22 6.79
N GLN A 43 12.11 7.63 5.73
CA GLN A 43 13.47 8.20 5.83
C GLN A 43 13.50 9.71 6.07
N ARG A 44 12.35 10.37 6.19
CA ARG A 44 12.22 11.78 6.55
C ARG A 44 12.10 11.95 8.06
#